data_AF-A0A3N7HTP2-F1
#
_entry.id   AF-A0A3N7HTP2-F1
#
_cell.length_a   1.000
_cell.length_b   1.000
_cell.length_c   1.000
_cell.angle_alpha   90.00
_cell.angle_beta   90.00
_cell.angle_gamma   90.00
#
_symmetry.space_group_name_H-M   'P 1'
#
loop_
_entity.id
_entity.type
_entity.pdbx_description
1 polymer ?
#
loop_
_entity_poly.entity_id
_entity_poly.type
_entity_poly.pdbx_seq_one_letter_code
_entity_poly.pdbx_strand_id
1 'polypeptide(L)'
;MAETTTRQRPGTMRLTDAITGYKYPIAAIVSILHRGSGMLMFFLLPFIVYLFDVSLTSEISYMTFTSVFTAGIGFLPGWFFKLVALALIWSYLHHFIAGLRHLYMDATHTVSKEFGRQSSVFTIGVSVILTIALGAKLFFF
;
A
#
# COMPACT_ATOMS: atom_id res chain seq x y z
N MET A 1 39.40 -8.78 -33.89
CA MET A 1 38.06 -8.53 -34.45
C MET A 1 37.05 -8.85 -33.36
N ALA A 2 36.26 -7.87 -32.90
CA ALA A 2 35.28 -8.09 -31.84
C ALA A 2 34.04 -8.78 -32.42
N GLU A 3 33.74 -9.98 -31.92
CA GLU A 3 32.57 -10.77 -32.30
C GLU A 3 31.30 -10.03 -31.86
N THR A 4 30.60 -9.45 -32.84
CA THR A 4 29.36 -8.72 -32.60
C THR A 4 28.25 -9.76 -32.48
N THR A 5 28.02 -10.28 -31.28
CA THR A 5 26.89 -11.18 -31.01
C THR A 5 25.59 -10.42 -31.25
N THR A 6 24.94 -10.69 -32.39
CA THR A 6 23.63 -10.15 -32.73
C THR A 6 22.59 -10.77 -31.80
N ARG A 7 22.41 -10.18 -30.61
CA ARG A 7 21.32 -10.58 -29.70
C ARG A 7 20.00 -10.41 -30.45
N GLN A 8 19.37 -11.55 -30.79
CA GLN A 8 18.06 -11.57 -31.40
C GLN A 8 17.08 -10.84 -30.47
N ARG A 9 16.39 -9.83 -31.01
CA ARG A 9 15.41 -9.07 -30.24
C ARG A 9 14.32 -10.04 -29.76
N PRO A 10 13.92 -9.99 -28.48
CA PRO A 10 12.78 -10.77 -28.01
C PRO A 10 11.58 -10.49 -28.92
N GLY A 11 10.85 -11.54 -29.33
CA GLY A 11 9.66 -11.40 -30.15
C GLY A 11 8.55 -10.61 -29.46
N THR A 12 7.44 -10.39 -30.16
CA THR A 12 6.29 -9.63 -29.66
C THR A 12 5.74 -10.27 -28.38
N MET A 13 5.91 -9.60 -27.23
CA MET A 13 5.32 -10.03 -25.95
C MET A 13 3.86 -9.58 -25.89
N ARG A 14 2.94 -10.50 -25.60
CA ARG A 14 1.54 -10.14 -25.31
C ARG A 14 1.45 -9.60 -23.88
N LEU A 15 0.45 -8.78 -23.60
CA LEU A 15 0.22 -8.23 -22.26
C LEU A 15 0.03 -9.34 -21.20
N THR A 16 -0.65 -10.43 -21.58
CA THR A 16 -0.82 -11.61 -20.71
C THR A 16 0.53 -12.22 -20.35
N ASP A 17 1.43 -12.37 -21.32
CA ASP A 17 2.74 -13.00 -21.12
C ASP A 17 3.62 -12.14 -20.22
N ALA A 18 3.50 -10.81 -20.32
CA ALA A 18 4.17 -9.88 -19.42
C ALA A 18 3.61 -9.98 -17.99
N ILE A 19 2.28 -10.03 -17.82
CA ILE A 19 1.65 -10.05 -16.49
C ILE A 19 1.84 -11.40 -15.78
N THR A 20 1.64 -12.52 -16.47
CA THR A 20 1.64 -13.86 -15.84
C THR A 20 2.94 -14.63 -16.03
N GLY A 21 3.68 -14.37 -17.11
CA GLY A 21 4.88 -15.12 -17.47
C GLY A 21 6.19 -14.51 -16.98
N TYR A 22 6.20 -13.23 -16.57
CA TYR A 22 7.40 -12.54 -16.15
C TYR A 22 7.68 -12.70 -14.64
N LYS A 23 8.92 -13.04 -14.29
CA LYS A 23 9.36 -13.09 -12.89
C LYS A 23 9.75 -11.69 -12.40
N TYR A 24 8.87 -11.09 -11.61
CA TYR A 24 9.09 -9.75 -11.07
C TYR A 24 10.13 -9.74 -9.94
N PRO A 25 11.11 -8.81 -9.96
CA PRO A 25 11.91 -8.55 -8.78
C PRO A 25 11.04 -7.92 -7.69
N ILE A 26 11.41 -8.13 -6.42
CA ILE A 26 10.66 -7.59 -5.26
C ILE A 26 10.52 -6.05 -5.35
N ALA A 27 11.53 -5.37 -5.90
CA ALA A 27 11.47 -3.92 -6.13
C ALA A 27 10.35 -3.49 -7.09
N ALA A 28 10.01 -4.32 -8.09
CA ALA A 28 8.87 -4.04 -8.97
C ALA A 28 7.53 -4.21 -8.24
N ILE A 29 7.43 -5.21 -7.35
CA ILE A 29 6.26 -5.41 -6.50
C ILE A 29 6.04 -4.21 -5.57
N VAL A 30 7.09 -3.74 -4.87
CA VAL A 30 6.99 -2.54 -4.03
C VAL A 30 6.60 -1.31 -4.85
N SER A 31 7.09 -1.17 -6.08
CA SER A 31 6.71 -0.04 -6.93
C SER A 31 5.21 -0.05 -7.29
N ILE A 32 4.65 -1.20 -7.68
CA ILE A 32 3.23 -1.26 -8.03
C ILE A 32 2.34 -1.11 -6.78
N LEU A 33 2.76 -1.66 -5.64
CA LEU A 33 2.06 -1.47 -4.38
C LEU A 33 2.10 -0.02 -3.90
N HIS A 34 3.21 0.70 -4.09
CA HIS A 34 3.29 2.14 -3.80
C HIS A 34 2.29 2.95 -4.63
N ARG A 35 2.15 2.64 -5.92
CA ARG A 35 1.15 3.29 -6.80
C ARG A 35 -0.28 2.95 -6.38
N GLY A 36 -0.56 1.65 -6.20
CA GLY A 36 -1.89 1.18 -5.81
C GLY A 36 -2.34 1.73 -4.46
N SER A 37 -1.44 1.79 -3.48
CA SER A 37 -1.73 2.39 -2.18
C SER A 37 -1.95 3.91 -2.25
N GLY A 38 -1.23 4.61 -3.13
CA GLY A 38 -1.49 6.02 -3.40
C GLY A 38 -2.88 6.25 -3.99
N MET A 39 -3.26 5.43 -4.98
CA MET A 39 -4.59 5.48 -5.59
C MET A 39 -5.70 5.16 -4.59
N LEU A 40 -5.53 4.13 -3.77
CA LEU A 40 -6.50 3.75 -2.74
C LEU A 40 -6.74 4.89 -1.76
N MET A 41 -5.68 5.53 -1.25
CA MET A 41 -5.81 6.71 -0.39
C MET A 41 -6.49 7.87 -1.10
N PHE A 42 -6.14 8.13 -2.36
CA PHE A 42 -6.73 9.23 -3.13
C PHE A 42 -8.25 9.07 -3.28
N PHE A 43 -8.74 7.87 -3.60
CA PHE A 43 -10.17 7.62 -3.72
C PHE A 43 -10.89 7.61 -2.36
N LEU A 44 -10.19 7.25 -1.28
CA LEU A 44 -10.74 7.28 0.08
C LEU A 44 -10.61 8.65 0.77
N LEU A 45 -9.88 9.62 0.22
CA LEU A 45 -9.70 10.94 0.83
C LEU A 45 -11.03 11.65 1.15
N PRO A 46 -12.01 11.73 0.24
CA PRO A 46 -13.31 12.34 0.55
C PRO A 46 -14.03 11.64 1.71
N PHE A 47 -13.91 10.31 1.77
CA PHE A 47 -14.48 9.51 2.85
C PHE A 47 -13.79 9.81 4.19
N ILE A 48 -12.47 9.91 4.22
CA ILE A 48 -11.69 10.25 5.42
C ILE A 48 -12.06 11.65 5.93
N VAL A 49 -12.14 12.64 5.03
CA VAL A 49 -12.50 14.01 5.39
C VAL A 49 -13.92 14.07 5.96
N TYR A 50 -14.86 13.34 5.37
CA TYR A 50 -16.21 13.22 5.91
C TYR A 50 -16.23 12.58 7.31
N LEU A 51 -15.52 11.47 7.51
CA LEU A 51 -15.44 10.83 8.83
C LEU A 51 -14.79 11.76 9.87
N PHE A 52 -13.79 12.53 9.47
CA PHE A 52 -13.15 13.52 10.32
C PHE A 52 -14.14 14.61 10.77
N ASP A 53 -14.94 15.16 9.85
CA ASP A 53 -15.99 16.13 10.15
C ASP A 53 -17.03 15.57 11.15
N VAL A 54 -17.52 14.36 10.91
CA VAL A 54 -18.46 13.67 11.82
C VAL A 54 -17.85 13.47 13.20
N SER A 55 -16.56 13.15 13.28
CA SER A 55 -15.86 12.93 14.55
C SER A 55 -15.72 14.19 15.42
N LEU A 56 -15.80 15.39 14.81
CA LEU A 56 -15.63 16.67 15.50
C LEU A 56 -16.94 17.45 15.70
N THR A 57 -18.01 17.08 14.99
CA THR A 57 -19.26 17.84 14.98
C THR A 57 -19.95 17.91 16.35
N SER A 58 -20.07 16.79 17.05
CA SER A 58 -20.74 16.69 18.35
C SER A 58 -20.42 15.37 19.06
N GLU A 59 -20.72 15.26 20.35
CA GLU A 59 -20.61 14.00 21.09
C GLU A 59 -21.51 12.90 20.48
N ILE A 60 -22.74 13.25 20.08
CA ILE A 60 -23.68 12.30 19.47
C ILE A 60 -23.16 11.78 18.13
N SER A 61 -22.59 12.65 17.30
CA SER A 61 -22.01 12.26 16.02
C SER A 61 -20.76 11.40 16.20
N TYR A 62 -19.93 11.68 17.21
CA TYR A 62 -18.79 10.84 17.57
C TYR A 62 -19.22 9.45 18.06
N MET A 63 -20.24 9.36 18.92
CA MET A 63 -20.80 8.08 19.35
C MET A 63 -21.37 7.28 18.16
N THR A 64 -22.06 7.97 17.25
CA THR A 64 -22.57 7.34 16.02
C THR A 64 -21.41 6.80 15.17
N PHE A 65 -20.39 7.62 14.93
CA PHE A 65 -19.18 7.22 14.19
C PHE A 65 -18.49 6.00 14.81
N THR A 66 -18.25 6.00 16.12
CA THR A 66 -17.57 4.89 16.81
C THR A 66 -18.44 3.62 16.85
N SER A 67 -19.76 3.76 16.93
CA SER A 67 -20.69 2.62 16.91
C SER A 67 -20.64 1.82 15.59
N VAL A 68 -20.25 2.45 14.48
CA VAL A 68 -20.08 1.76 13.19
C VAL A 68 -19.05 0.64 13.28
N PHE A 69 -18.01 0.79 14.10
CA PHE A 69 -16.97 -0.22 14.24
C PHE A 69 -17.39 -1.41 15.11
N THR A 70 -18.47 -1.29 15.88
CA THR A 70 -18.99 -2.36 16.75
C THR A 70 -20.29 -2.96 16.19
N ALA A 71 -21.31 -2.12 15.95
CA ALA A 71 -22.63 -2.53 15.48
C ALA A 71 -22.71 -2.67 13.95
N GLY A 72 -21.94 -1.87 13.21
CA GLY A 72 -22.07 -1.78 11.75
C GLY A 72 -23.18 -0.82 11.30
N ILE A 73 -23.51 -0.85 10.00
CA ILE A 73 -24.56 -0.03 9.39
C ILE A 73 -25.39 -0.90 8.43
N GLY A 74 -26.70 -0.95 8.65
CA GLY A 74 -27.62 -1.75 7.83
C GLY A 74 -27.27 -3.24 7.90
N PHE A 75 -26.99 -3.85 6.74
CA PHE A 75 -26.58 -5.26 6.66
C PHE A 75 -25.06 -5.47 6.78
N LEU A 76 -24.27 -4.38 6.80
CA LEU A 76 -22.82 -4.46 6.90
C LEU A 76 -22.38 -4.47 8.37
N PRO A 77 -21.71 -5.54 8.84
CA PRO A 77 -21.31 -5.68 10.23
C PRO A 77 -20.10 -4.80 10.59
N GLY A 78 -19.91 -4.49 11.88
CA GLY A 78 -18.82 -3.62 12.32
C GLY A 78 -17.41 -4.08 11.94
N TRP A 79 -17.16 -5.40 11.90
CA TRP A 79 -15.86 -5.94 11.46
C TRP A 79 -15.52 -5.59 10.00
N PHE A 80 -16.52 -5.40 9.14
CA PHE A 80 -16.30 -4.98 7.76
C PHE A 80 -15.69 -3.58 7.71
N PHE A 81 -16.22 -2.64 8.50
CA PHE A 81 -15.68 -1.29 8.62
C PHE A 81 -14.28 -1.28 9.24
N LYS A 82 -14.00 -2.18 10.18
CA LYS A 82 -12.63 -2.40 10.69
C LYS A 82 -11.68 -2.86 9.57
N LEU A 83 -12.11 -3.71 8.63
CA LEU A 83 -11.27 -4.08 7.48
C LEU A 83 -11.03 -2.91 6.52
N VAL A 84 -12.03 -2.06 6.29
CA VAL A 84 -11.85 -0.84 5.48
C VAL A 84 -10.84 0.09 6.13
N ALA A 85 -10.95 0.32 7.43
CA ALA A 85 -9.95 1.06 8.20
C ALA A 85 -8.56 0.40 8.15
N LEU A 86 -8.47 -0.92 8.28
CA LEU A 86 -7.20 -1.64 8.17
C LEU A 86 -6.56 -1.51 6.78
N ALA A 87 -7.37 -1.58 5.71
CA ALA A 87 -6.90 -1.37 4.35
C ALA A 87 -6.34 0.05 4.17
N LEU A 88 -7.01 1.06 4.74
CA LEU A 88 -6.52 2.44 4.71
C LEU A 88 -5.22 2.63 5.52
N ILE A 89 -5.14 2.03 6.71
CA ILE A 89 -3.93 2.02 7.55
C ILE A 89 -2.76 1.40 6.77
N TRP A 90 -2.96 0.21 6.19
CA TRP A 90 -1.95 -0.45 5.37
C TRP A 90 -1.55 0.43 4.18
N SER A 91 -2.51 1.02 3.49
CA SER A 91 -2.30 1.88 2.34
C SER A 91 -1.37 3.05 2.70
N TYR A 92 -1.66 3.75 3.79
CA TYR A 92 -0.83 4.85 4.27
C TYR A 92 0.57 4.38 4.65
N LEU A 93 0.70 3.35 5.48
CA LEU A 93 1.99 2.87 5.96
C LEU A 93 2.87 2.39 4.81
N HIS A 94 2.33 1.57 3.92
CA HIS A 94 3.07 1.06 2.77
C HIS A 94 3.50 2.22 1.86
N HIS A 95 2.57 3.12 1.52
CA HIS A 95 2.85 4.24 0.63
C HIS A 95 3.92 5.17 1.22
N PHE A 96 3.81 5.51 2.51
CA PHE A 96 4.74 6.38 3.21
C PHE A 96 6.15 5.79 3.26
N ILE A 97 6.29 4.53 3.70
CA ILE A 97 7.60 3.87 3.81
C ILE A 97 8.24 3.69 2.42
N ALA A 98 7.45 3.28 1.42
CA ALA A 98 7.93 3.19 0.04
C ALA A 98 8.32 4.58 -0.52
N GLY A 99 7.58 5.63 -0.17
CA GLY A 99 7.89 7.02 -0.51
C GLY A 99 9.20 7.49 0.11
N LEU A 100 9.46 7.19 1.39
CA LEU A 100 10.74 7.48 2.03
C LEU A 100 11.91 6.76 1.34
N ARG A 101 11.70 5.51 0.94
CA ARG A 101 12.67 4.77 0.12
C ARG A 101 12.95 5.49 -1.20
N HIS A 102 11.93 5.99 -1.89
CA HIS A 102 12.09 6.76 -3.13
C HIS A 102 12.87 8.05 -2.89
N LEU A 103 12.47 8.86 -1.91
CA LEU A 103 13.17 10.11 -1.56
C LEU A 103 14.64 9.85 -1.19
N TYR A 104 14.93 8.78 -0.46
CA TYR A 104 16.30 8.39 -0.12
C TYR A 104 17.12 8.04 -1.37
N MET A 105 16.55 7.26 -2.29
CA MET A 105 17.21 6.91 -3.55
C MET A 105 17.48 8.15 -4.41
N ASP A 106 16.53 9.08 -4.47
CA ASP A 106 16.64 10.32 -5.23
C ASP A 106 17.70 11.26 -4.62
N ALA A 107 17.72 11.39 -3.30
CA ALA A 107 18.69 12.25 -2.61
C ALA A 107 20.13 11.69 -2.66
N THR A 108 20.29 10.37 -2.56
CA THR A 108 21.62 9.74 -2.41
C THR A 108 22.14 9.09 -3.70
N HIS A 109 21.32 9.00 -4.74
CA HIS A 109 21.61 8.27 -5.98
C HIS A 109 21.99 6.78 -5.75
N THR A 110 21.54 6.20 -4.63
CA THR A 110 21.82 4.80 -4.28
C THR A 110 20.84 3.87 -5.01
N VAL A 111 21.18 3.45 -6.22
CA VAL A 111 20.28 2.71 -7.14
C VAL A 111 20.80 1.34 -7.58
N SER A 112 21.67 0.71 -6.78
CA SER A 112 22.18 -0.63 -7.08
C SER A 112 21.09 -1.71 -6.98
N LYS A 113 21.25 -2.82 -7.72
CA LYS A 113 20.31 -3.96 -7.66
C LYS A 113 20.18 -4.53 -6.26
N GLU A 114 21.30 -4.64 -5.55
CA GLU A 114 21.32 -5.20 -4.20
C GLU A 114 20.62 -4.26 -3.21
N PHE A 115 20.91 -2.97 -3.26
CA PHE A 115 20.18 -1.99 -2.45
C PHE A 115 18.69 -1.99 -2.77
N GLY A 116 18.32 -2.04 -4.06
CA GLY A 116 16.94 -2.14 -4.50
C GLY A 116 16.21 -3.35 -3.91
N ARG A 117 16.88 -4.50 -3.83
CA ARG A 117 16.34 -5.72 -3.18
C ARG A 117 16.19 -5.55 -1.67
N GLN A 118 17.27 -5.15 -0.98
CA GLN A 118 17.29 -5.01 0.48
C GLN A 118 16.28 -3.98 0.98
N SER A 119 16.28 -2.78 0.38
CA SER A 119 15.34 -1.71 0.72
C SER A 119 13.88 -2.13 0.48
N SER A 120 13.60 -2.93 -0.55
CA SER A 120 12.23 -3.40 -0.83
C SER A 120 11.76 -4.44 0.20
N VAL A 121 12.64 -5.36 0.61
CA VAL A 121 12.35 -6.31 1.70
C VAL A 121 12.08 -5.57 3.00
N PHE A 122 12.90 -4.56 3.32
CA PHE A 122 12.70 -3.69 4.47
C PHE A 122 11.35 -2.96 4.41
N THR A 123 11.01 -2.34 3.28
CA THR A 123 9.73 -1.65 3.08
C THR A 123 8.54 -2.57 3.37
N ILE A 124 8.54 -3.79 2.81
CA ILE A 124 7.46 -4.76 3.04
C ILE A 124 7.43 -5.19 4.50
N GLY A 125 8.58 -5.58 5.06
CA GLY A 125 8.68 -6.08 6.44
C GLY A 125 8.15 -5.07 7.46
N VAL A 126 8.62 -3.83 7.41
CA VAL A 126 8.18 -2.78 8.34
C VAL A 126 6.71 -2.43 8.12
N SER A 127 6.27 -2.29 6.87
CA SER A 127 4.86 -2.01 6.54
C SER A 127 3.91 -3.09 7.10
N VAL A 128 4.26 -4.36 6.94
CA VAL A 128 3.45 -5.49 7.44
C VAL A 128 3.45 -5.54 8.96
N ILE A 129 4.62 -5.41 9.61
CA ILE A 129 4.71 -5.43 11.08
C ILE A 129 3.85 -4.33 11.70
N LEU A 130 3.96 -3.09 11.19
CA LEU A 130 3.15 -1.97 11.69
C LEU A 130 1.66 -2.17 11.42
N THR A 131 1.30 -2.70 10.24
CA THR A 131 -0.11 -3.01 9.90
C THR A 131 -0.68 -4.06 10.85
N ILE A 132 0.08 -5.11 11.19
CA ILE A 132 -0.34 -6.14 12.14
C ILE A 132 -0.50 -5.54 13.54
N ALA A 133 0.44 -4.73 14.01
CA ALA A 133 0.37 -4.11 15.32
C ALA A 133 -0.86 -3.20 15.47
N LEU A 134 -1.12 -2.36 14.46
CA LEU A 134 -2.29 -1.47 14.45
C LEU A 134 -3.59 -2.23 14.19
N GLY A 135 -3.56 -3.30 13.39
CA GLY A 135 -4.69 -4.21 13.22
C GLY A 135 -5.04 -4.92 14.52
N ALA A 136 -4.06 -5.39 15.28
CA ALA A 136 -4.29 -5.98 16.59
C ALA A 136 -5.00 -4.98 17.52
N LYS A 137 -4.54 -3.72 17.53
CA LYS A 137 -5.22 -2.63 18.24
C LYS A 137 -6.65 -2.43 17.76
N LEU A 138 -6.90 -2.35 16.45
CA LEU A 138 -8.22 -2.07 15.89
C LEU A 138 -9.26 -3.18 16.16
N PHE A 139 -8.81 -4.44 16.22
CA PHE A 139 -9.71 -5.59 16.34
C PHE A 139 -9.89 -6.08 17.77
N PHE A 140 -8.88 -5.96 18.64
CA PHE A 140 -8.87 -6.62 19.96
C PHE A 140 -8.77 -5.66 21.16
N PHE A 141 -8.53 -4.38 20.93
CA PHE A 141 -8.45 -3.36 21.98
C PHE A 141 -9.39 -2.20 21.68
#